data_AF-A0A7C5Y2X3-F1
#
_entry.id   AF-A0A7C5Y2X3-F1
#
_cell.length_a   1.000
_cell.length_b   1.000
_cell.length_c   1.000
_cell.angle_alpha   90.00
_cell.angle_beta   90.00
_cell.angle_gamma   90.00
#
_symmetry.space_group_name_H-M   'P 1'
#
loop_
_entity.id
_entity.type
_entity.pdbx_description
1 polymer ?
#
loop_
_entity_poly.entity_id
_entity_poly.type
_entity_poly.pdbx_seq_one_letter_code
_entity_poly.pdbx_strand_id
1 'polypeptide(L)'
;KAKGTTAMFLKKYDINNKDAFVKGIKEWYDITMSDAEYETLKKVPANNLRRELARYLSFKMGFGWTTYDHTAQPVPVYAFGPGAQYFTGVMDNTDIAKTLIRLTNVSSVAFPSVAAK
;
A
#
# COMPACT_ATOMS: atom_id res chain seq x y z
N LYS A 1 15.38 11.07 -6.01
CA LYS A 1 14.06 10.98 -5.32
C LYS A 1 13.03 10.46 -6.32
N ALA A 2 12.13 9.58 -5.88
CA ALA A 2 11.08 9.01 -6.74
C ALA A 2 10.20 10.13 -7.35
N LYS A 3 9.99 10.13 -8.67
CA LYS A 3 9.20 11.16 -9.39
C LYS A 3 7.69 10.87 -9.47
N GLY A 4 7.25 9.67 -9.11
CA GLY A 4 5.84 9.29 -9.14
C GLY A 4 5.60 7.79 -9.02
N THR A 5 4.35 7.37 -9.11
CA THR A 5 3.95 5.95 -9.02
C THR A 5 4.27 5.20 -10.32
N THR A 6 4.29 3.86 -10.27
CA THR A 6 4.46 3.03 -11.48
C THR A 6 3.34 3.23 -12.49
N ALA A 7 2.14 3.60 -12.04
CA ALA A 7 1.04 3.96 -12.93
C ALA A 7 1.34 5.23 -13.73
N MET A 8 1.92 6.26 -13.08
CA MET A 8 2.34 7.49 -13.76
C MET A 8 3.50 7.22 -14.71
N PHE A 9 4.45 6.38 -14.30
CA PHE A 9 5.59 5.99 -15.10
C PHE A 9 5.17 5.30 -16.41
N LEU A 10 4.30 4.29 -16.32
CA LEU A 10 3.84 3.51 -17.49
C LEU A 10 2.96 4.32 -18.45
N LYS A 11 2.41 5.46 -18.03
CA LYS A 11 1.76 6.40 -18.95
C LYS A 11 2.76 7.16 -19.83
N LYS A 12 4.02 7.26 -19.41
CA LYS A 12 5.06 8.02 -20.10
C LYS A 12 6.09 7.16 -20.82
N TYR A 13 6.38 5.97 -20.29
CA TYR A 13 7.39 5.06 -20.83
C TYR A 13 6.75 3.73 -21.19
N ASP A 14 6.76 3.42 -22.48
CA ASP A 14 6.33 2.12 -23.01
C ASP A 14 7.43 1.08 -22.81
N ILE A 15 7.08 -0.07 -22.23
CA ILE A 15 8.02 -1.18 -22.01
C ILE A 15 8.54 -1.78 -23.31
N ASN A 16 7.89 -1.55 -24.45
CA ASN A 16 8.39 -2.01 -25.74
C ASN A 16 9.59 -1.19 -26.26
N ASN A 17 9.79 0.03 -25.72
CA ASN A 17 10.94 0.87 -26.01
C ASN A 17 11.99 0.74 -24.89
N LYS A 18 12.90 -0.23 -25.04
CA LYS A 18 13.91 -0.59 -24.03
C LYS A 18 14.70 0.62 -23.54
N ASP A 19 15.32 1.36 -24.44
CA ASP A 19 16.24 2.44 -24.09
C ASP A 19 15.53 3.56 -23.34
N ALA A 20 14.36 3.97 -23.82
CA ALA A 20 13.56 4.99 -23.15
C ALA A 20 13.05 4.51 -21.78
N PHE A 21 12.62 3.25 -21.69
CA PHE A 21 12.12 2.65 -20.46
C PHE A 21 13.21 2.56 -19.39
N VAL A 22 14.37 1.99 -19.72
CA VAL A 22 15.50 1.83 -18.78
C VAL A 22 16.03 3.20 -18.34
N LYS A 23 16.19 4.15 -19.28
CA LYS A 23 16.54 5.54 -18.94
C LYS A 23 15.51 6.17 -18.00
N GLY A 24 14.23 5.96 -18.29
CA GLY A 24 13.13 6.40 -17.43
C GLY A 24 13.23 5.85 -16.01
N ILE A 25 13.48 4.54 -15.85
CA ILE A 25 13.63 3.90 -14.54
C ILE A 25 14.75 4.56 -13.74
N LYS A 26 15.91 4.81 -14.37
CA LYS A 26 17.03 5.51 -13.73
C LYS A 26 16.66 6.94 -13.37
N GLU A 27 16.04 7.69 -14.27
CA GLU A 27 15.65 9.08 -14.01
C GLU A 27 14.56 9.24 -12.94
N TRP A 28 13.64 8.28 -12.85
CA TRP A 28 12.46 8.39 -11.97
C TRP A 28 12.69 7.80 -10.61
N TYR A 29 13.43 6.70 -10.52
CA TYR A 29 13.58 5.92 -9.30
C TYR A 29 15.03 5.81 -8.83
N ASP A 30 15.98 6.33 -9.61
CA ASP A 30 17.42 6.19 -9.37
C ASP A 30 17.90 4.73 -9.33
N ILE A 31 17.17 3.85 -10.01
CA ILE A 31 17.45 2.41 -10.08
C ILE A 31 18.13 2.09 -11.41
N THR A 32 19.22 1.33 -11.35
CA THR A 32 19.83 0.74 -12.54
C THR A 32 19.18 -0.61 -12.82
N MET A 33 18.71 -0.78 -14.05
CA MET A 33 18.10 -2.02 -14.54
C MET A 33 19.05 -2.72 -15.51
N SER A 34 19.29 -4.01 -15.28
CA SER A 34 20.08 -4.83 -16.21
C SER A 34 19.23 -5.31 -17.38
N ASP A 35 19.88 -5.76 -18.45
CA ASP A 35 19.21 -6.36 -19.60
C ASP A 35 18.36 -7.58 -19.22
N ALA A 36 18.88 -8.44 -18.36
CA ALA A 36 18.16 -9.62 -17.89
C ALA A 36 16.91 -9.26 -17.05
N GLU A 37 17.01 -8.21 -16.22
CA GLU A 37 15.88 -7.69 -15.45
C GLU A 37 14.80 -7.10 -16.37
N TYR A 38 15.21 -6.32 -17.38
CA TYR A 38 14.30 -5.79 -18.39
C TYR A 38 13.57 -6.90 -19.15
N GLU A 39 14.29 -7.90 -19.65
CA GLU A 39 13.68 -9.02 -20.39
C GLU A 39 12.74 -9.86 -19.52
N THR A 40 12.99 -9.93 -18.21
CA THR A 40 12.06 -10.55 -17.26
C THR A 40 10.78 -9.73 -17.13
N LEU A 41 10.90 -8.42 -16.94
CA LEU A 41 9.75 -7.53 -16.78
C LEU A 41 8.91 -7.43 -18.07
N LYS A 42 9.56 -7.46 -19.24
CA LYS A 42 8.89 -7.39 -20.56
C LYS A 42 7.95 -8.58 -20.81
N LYS A 43 8.21 -9.73 -20.19
CA LYS A 43 7.35 -10.93 -20.30
C LYS A 43 6.09 -10.83 -19.46
N VAL A 44 5.97 -9.84 -18.58
CA VAL A 44 4.79 -9.65 -17.72
C VAL A 44 3.61 -9.18 -18.57
N PRO A 45 2.43 -9.82 -18.47
CA PRO A 45 1.23 -9.37 -19.15
C PRO A 45 0.87 -7.91 -18.80
N ALA A 46 0.38 -7.15 -19.79
CA ALA A 46 0.11 -5.71 -19.63
C ALA A 46 -0.83 -5.39 -18.45
N ASN A 47 -1.82 -6.25 -18.18
CA ASN A 47 -2.75 -6.08 -17.05
C ASN A 47 -2.07 -6.21 -15.67
N ASN A 48 -0.90 -6.86 -15.60
CA ASN A 48 -0.12 -7.06 -14.37
C ASN A 48 1.14 -6.18 -14.32
N LEU A 49 1.57 -5.60 -15.44
CA LEU A 49 2.84 -4.89 -15.57
C LEU A 49 3.04 -3.79 -14.51
N ARG A 50 2.02 -2.98 -14.25
CA ARG A 50 2.06 -1.93 -13.22
C ARG A 50 2.47 -2.46 -11.85
N ARG A 51 1.94 -3.63 -11.51
CA ARG A 51 2.09 -4.26 -10.20
C ARG A 51 3.44 -4.95 -10.07
N GLU A 52 3.87 -5.67 -11.11
CA GLU A 52 5.17 -6.32 -11.10
C GLU A 52 6.32 -5.32 -11.20
N LEU A 53 6.15 -4.23 -11.95
CA LEU A 53 7.09 -3.12 -11.91
C LEU A 53 7.21 -2.54 -10.49
N ALA A 54 6.10 -2.37 -9.77
CA ALA A 54 6.14 -1.87 -8.40
C ALA A 54 6.90 -2.83 -7.46
N ARG A 55 6.67 -4.15 -7.58
CA ARG A 55 7.41 -5.16 -6.82
C ARG A 55 8.90 -5.16 -7.15
N TYR A 56 9.26 -5.10 -8.44
CA TYR A 56 10.65 -4.99 -8.87
C TYR A 56 11.33 -3.77 -8.24
N LEU A 57 10.71 -2.59 -8.33
CA LEU A 57 11.27 -1.37 -7.75
C LEU A 57 11.40 -1.46 -6.23
N SER A 58 10.39 -1.97 -5.51
CA SER A 58 10.46 -2.20 -4.06
C SER A 58 11.64 -3.11 -3.70
N PHE A 59 11.82 -4.22 -4.43
CA PHE A 59 12.93 -5.14 -4.19
C PHE A 59 14.28 -4.46 -4.38
N LYS A 60 14.45 -3.66 -5.45
CA LYS A 60 15.68 -2.89 -5.70
C LYS A 60 15.95 -1.82 -4.63
N MET A 61 14.92 -1.38 -3.91
CA MET A 61 15.02 -0.45 -2.78
C MET A 61 15.20 -1.15 -1.42
N GLY A 62 15.21 -2.49 -1.38
CA GLY A 62 15.49 -3.26 -0.17
C GLY A 62 14.27 -3.62 0.68
N PHE A 63 13.05 -3.54 0.15
CA PHE A 63 11.84 -3.99 0.86
C PHE A 63 10.91 -4.83 -0.03
N GLY A 64 10.06 -5.64 0.60
CA GLY A 64 9.23 -6.63 -0.08
C GLY A 64 7.77 -6.62 0.36
N TRP A 65 6.95 -7.36 -0.38
CA TRP A 65 5.52 -7.51 -0.16
C TRP A 65 5.16 -9.00 -0.14
N THR A 66 4.38 -9.45 0.85
CA THR A 66 3.99 -10.86 1.01
C THR A 66 2.72 -11.23 0.25
N THR A 67 1.78 -10.28 0.12
CA THR A 67 0.49 -10.47 -0.56
C THR A 67 0.14 -9.22 -1.37
N TYR A 68 -0.88 -9.34 -2.23
CA TYR A 68 -1.53 -8.20 -2.90
C TYR A 68 -2.78 -7.70 -2.16
N ASP A 69 -3.08 -8.32 -1.03
CA ASP A 69 -4.25 -8.06 -0.21
C ASP A 69 -3.84 -7.74 1.24
N HIS A 70 -4.79 -7.73 2.16
CA HIS A 70 -4.56 -7.53 3.57
C HIS A 70 -3.82 -8.69 4.24
N THR A 71 -3.23 -8.40 5.41
CA THR A 71 -2.68 -9.40 6.33
C THR A 71 -3.40 -9.28 7.67
N ALA A 72 -3.36 -10.34 8.49
CA ALA A 72 -4.03 -10.39 9.79
C ALA A 72 -3.19 -9.80 10.94
N GLN A 73 -2.11 -9.07 10.66
CA GLN A 73 -1.23 -8.56 11.70
C GLN A 73 -1.99 -7.54 12.60
N PRO A 74 -1.81 -7.59 13.93
CA PRO A 74 -2.32 -6.55 14.82
C PRO A 74 -1.85 -5.15 14.40
N VAL A 75 -2.74 -4.16 14.51
CA VAL A 75 -2.47 -2.76 14.18
C VAL A 75 -2.34 -1.92 15.46
N PRO A 76 -1.41 -0.95 15.52
CA PRO A 76 -1.25 -0.11 16.70
C PRO A 76 -2.44 0.85 16.87
N VAL A 77 -2.87 1.04 18.12
CA VAL A 77 -3.87 2.04 18.52
C VAL A 77 -3.15 3.15 19.28
N TYR A 78 -3.38 4.40 18.89
CA TYR A 78 -2.85 5.59 19.57
C TYR A 78 -4.01 6.36 20.19
N ALA A 79 -3.91 6.69 21.48
CA ALA A 79 -4.91 7.45 22.22
C ALA A 79 -4.24 8.53 23.08
N PHE A 80 -4.87 9.71 23.16
CA PHE A 80 -4.36 10.86 23.91
C PHE A 80 -5.51 11.56 24.65
N GLY A 81 -5.21 12.18 25.79
CA GLY A 81 -6.18 12.92 26.60
C GLY A 81 -6.93 12.05 27.63
N PRO A 82 -7.97 12.60 28.28
CA PRO A 82 -8.74 11.89 29.30
C PRO A 82 -9.36 10.60 28.75
N GLY A 83 -9.06 9.48 29.41
CA GLY A 83 -9.55 8.16 28.99
C GLY A 83 -8.61 7.40 28.05
N ALA A 84 -7.49 7.98 27.63
CA ALA A 84 -6.49 7.28 26.81
C ALA A 84 -5.97 5.99 27.47
N GLN A 85 -5.92 5.94 28.80
CA GLN A 85 -5.48 4.76 29.54
C GLN A 85 -6.32 3.51 29.28
N TYR A 86 -7.56 3.66 28.77
CA TYR A 86 -8.44 2.55 28.42
C TYR A 86 -8.14 1.91 27.05
N PHE A 87 -7.23 2.48 26.27
CA PHE A 87 -6.80 1.95 24.97
C PHE A 87 -5.38 1.37 25.02
N THR A 88 -5.06 0.67 26.11
CA THR A 88 -3.74 0.03 26.33
C THR A 88 -3.85 -1.49 26.26
N GLY A 89 -2.75 -2.16 25.92
CA GLY A 89 -2.69 -3.62 25.80
C GLY A 89 -3.20 -4.18 24.46
N VAL A 90 -3.53 -5.47 24.45
CA VAL A 90 -4.08 -6.17 23.29
C VAL A 90 -5.61 -6.15 23.38
N MET A 91 -6.28 -5.76 22.30
CA MET A 91 -7.74 -5.69 22.23
C MET A 91 -8.26 -6.04 20.84
N ASP A 92 -9.51 -6.48 20.78
CA ASP A 92 -10.22 -6.61 19.51
C ASP A 92 -10.65 -5.24 18.98
N ASN A 93 -10.80 -5.09 17.67
CA ASN A 93 -11.22 -3.82 17.08
C ASN A 93 -12.62 -3.38 17.54
N THR A 94 -13.50 -4.31 17.92
CA THR A 94 -14.84 -3.98 18.45
C THR A 94 -14.76 -3.32 19.83
N ASP A 95 -13.72 -3.60 20.61
CA ASP A 95 -13.56 -3.03 21.95
C ASP A 95 -13.22 -1.53 21.91
N ILE A 96 -12.60 -1.07 20.82
CA ILE A 96 -12.37 0.35 20.57
C ILE A 96 -13.70 1.11 20.55
N ALA A 97 -14.67 0.64 19.75
CA ALA A 97 -15.98 1.25 19.64
C ALA A 97 -16.76 1.19 20.96
N LYS A 98 -16.76 0.04 21.63
CA LYS A 98 -17.40 -0.13 22.96
C LYS A 98 -16.82 0.84 23.99
N THR A 99 -15.50 1.02 24.00
CA THR A 99 -14.80 1.92 24.92
C THR A 99 -15.15 3.38 24.64
N LEU A 100 -15.17 3.78 23.37
CA LEU A 100 -15.59 5.14 22.98
C LEU A 100 -17.03 5.45 23.41
N ILE A 101 -17.96 4.51 23.16
CA ILE A 101 -19.36 4.64 23.58
C ILE A 101 -19.45 4.85 25.10
N ARG A 102 -18.73 4.04 25.87
CA ARG A 102 -18.67 4.15 27.33
C ARG A 102 -18.10 5.48 27.80
N LEU A 103 -17.03 5.96 27.18
CA LEU A 103 -16.36 7.21 27.60
C LEU A 103 -17.15 8.46 27.23
N THR A 104 -17.92 8.40 26.16
CA THR A 104 -18.68 9.55 25.63
C THR A 104 -20.14 9.58 26.08
N ASN A 105 -20.61 8.54 26.80
CA ASN A 105 -22.01 8.35 27.17
C ASN A 105 -22.98 8.44 25.97
N VAL A 106 -22.53 8.04 24.78
CA VAL A 106 -23.39 7.98 23.59
C VAL A 106 -24.34 6.79 23.73
N SER A 107 -25.61 7.05 24.00
CA SER A 107 -26.64 6.03 24.23
C SER A 107 -27.34 5.54 22.96
N SER A 108 -27.16 6.23 21.83
CA SER A 108 -27.68 5.81 20.52
C SER A 108 -26.64 6.08 19.44
N VAL A 109 -26.22 5.00 18.76
CA VAL A 109 -25.50 5.11 17.49
C VAL A 109 -26.51 4.76 16.42
N ALA A 110 -27.12 5.77 15.81
CA ALA A 110 -27.86 5.56 14.57
C ALA A 110 -26.84 5.28 13.47
N PHE A 111 -26.47 4.01 13.30
CA PHE A 111 -25.72 3.62 12.11
C PHE A 111 -26.65 3.80 10.91
N PRO A 112 -26.23 4.51 9.85
CA PRO A 112 -27.02 4.56 8.64
C PRO A 112 -27.25 3.12 8.16
N SER A 113 -28.51 2.75 7.93
CA SER A 113 -28.83 1.45 7.36
C SER A 113 -28.25 1.37 5.96
N VAL A 114 -27.22 0.56 5.78
CA VAL A 114 -26.73 0.23 4.44
C VAL A 114 -27.61 -0.89 3.94
N ALA A 115 -28.39 -0.65 2.88
CA ALA A 115 -29.09 -1.74 2.20
C ALA A 115 -28.05 -2.78 1.77
N ALA A 116 -28.31 -4.06 2.06
CA ALA A 116 -27.51 -5.14 1.52
C ALA A 116 -27.52 -5.01 -0.02
N LYS A 117 -26.33 -5.02 -0.63
CA LYS A 117 -26.18 -5.12 -2.08
C LYS A 117 -26.46 -6.54 -2.55
#